data_AF-A0A9R1LQG2-F1
#
_entry.id   AF-A0A9R1LQG2-F1
#
_cell.length_a   1.000
_cell.length_b   1.000
_cell.length_c   1.000
_cell.angle_alpha   90.00
_cell.angle_beta   90.00
_cell.angle_gamma   90.00
#
_symmetry.space_group_name_H-M   'P 1'
#
loop_
_entity.id
_entity.type
_entity.pdbx_description
1 polymer ?
#
loop_
_entity_poly.entity_id
_entity_poly.type
_entity_poly.pdbx_seq_one_letter_code
_entity_poly.pdbx_strand_id
1 'polypeptide(L)'
;MCLAQCRMHLLLIVFSSLNGQWRVLTNDQWSSRATLASFENSEPGLSDRQFVHGCFCWQLHFLDKLLLLDTHTMEFSDVDLPPDHRGMGRSVIVEASEGKLGMLTKWYDQDTENDPLWLTYSVLRNNQWHWEKDIPMPVKRAILVGVAGGYLLLHVLYTTPSQEDLKFGYFSVDLKTLQVELFARLSKAISAGHLYAGFPPSLSPPTI
;
A
#
# COMPACT_ATOMS: atom_id res chain seq x y z
N MET A 1 -9.39 -7.84 13.20
CA MET A 1 -9.04 -8.94 12.28
C MET A 1 -7.54 -9.13 12.30
N CYS A 2 -7.04 -10.35 12.10
CA CYS A 2 -5.61 -10.66 12.06
C CYS A 2 -5.37 -11.68 10.95
N LEU A 3 -4.50 -11.37 9.99
CA LEU A 3 -4.04 -12.33 9.01
C LEU A 3 -2.77 -12.99 9.56
N ALA A 4 -2.83 -14.29 9.75
CA ALA A 4 -1.75 -15.12 10.26
C ALA A 4 -1.35 -16.14 9.19
N GLN A 5 -0.09 -16.55 9.23
CA GLN A 5 0.44 -17.58 8.37
C GLN A 5 0.83 -18.79 9.21
N CYS A 6 0.39 -19.97 8.79
CA CYS A 6 0.71 -21.24 9.42
C CYS A 6 1.21 -22.20 8.36
N ARG A 7 2.53 -22.41 8.28
CA ARG A 7 3.17 -23.18 7.20
C ARG A 7 2.77 -22.62 5.84
N MET A 8 2.11 -23.45 5.03
CA MET A 8 1.48 -23.12 3.77
C MET A 8 -0.03 -22.94 3.98
N HIS A 9 -0.47 -22.18 4.99
CA HIS A 9 -1.87 -21.72 5.08
C HIS A 9 -1.90 -20.25 5.52
N LEU A 10 -2.77 -19.45 4.91
CA LEU A 10 -3.13 -18.13 5.42
C LEU A 10 -4.46 -18.24 6.16
N LEU A 11 -4.46 -17.74 7.39
CA LEU A 11 -5.58 -17.79 8.32
C LEU A 11 -5.98 -16.36 8.66
N LEU A 12 -7.19 -15.98 8.30
CA LEU A 12 -7.76 -14.73 8.74
C LEU A 12 -8.69 -14.96 9.92
N ILE A 13 -8.32 -14.37 11.04
CA ILE A 13 -9.07 -14.44 12.29
C ILE A 13 -9.81 -13.12 12.47
N VAL A 14 -11.14 -13.15 12.39
CA VAL A 14 -12.01 -11.98 12.49
C VAL A 14 -12.85 -12.07 13.75
N PHE A 15 -12.80 -11.04 14.59
CA PHE A 15 -13.73 -10.89 15.70
C PHE A 15 -14.95 -10.10 15.23
N SER A 16 -16.14 -10.61 15.54
CA SER A 16 -17.39 -9.93 15.28
C SER A 16 -17.98 -9.42 16.59
N SER A 17 -18.12 -8.10 16.71
CA SER A 17 -18.71 -7.46 17.90
C SER A 17 -20.22 -7.73 18.01
N LEU A 18 -20.91 -7.98 16.90
CA LEU A 18 -22.35 -8.21 16.87
C LEU A 18 -22.78 -9.47 17.62
N ASN A 19 -21.97 -10.53 17.53
CA ASN A 19 -22.23 -11.83 18.15
C ASN A 19 -21.15 -12.22 19.17
N GLY A 20 -20.14 -11.40 19.39
CA GLY A 20 -19.05 -11.64 20.34
C GLY A 20 -18.19 -12.86 20.00
N GLN A 21 -18.17 -13.29 18.73
CA GLN A 21 -17.52 -14.52 18.31
C GLN A 21 -16.34 -14.27 17.37
N TRP A 22 -15.33 -15.15 17.47
CA TRP A 22 -14.25 -15.25 16.51
C TRP A 22 -14.65 -16.15 15.36
N ARG A 23 -14.31 -15.73 14.14
CA ARG A 23 -14.44 -16.52 12.91
C ARG A 23 -13.08 -16.69 12.29
N VAL A 24 -12.85 -17.84 11.68
CA VAL A 24 -11.61 -18.15 10.97
C VAL A 24 -11.96 -18.40 9.51
N LEU A 25 -11.28 -17.69 8.62
CA LEU A 25 -11.31 -17.89 7.19
C LEU A 25 -9.94 -18.41 6.76
N THR A 26 -9.92 -19.47 5.97
CA THR A 26 -8.69 -20.06 5.43
C THR A 26 -8.56 -19.67 3.96
N ASN A 27 -7.36 -19.28 3.56
CA ASN A 27 -6.98 -19.26 2.15
C ASN A 27 -5.85 -20.26 1.92
N ASP A 28 -6.13 -21.27 1.12
CA ASP A 28 -5.23 -22.33 0.67
C ASP A 28 -5.01 -22.31 -0.86
N GLN A 29 -5.64 -21.36 -1.55
CA GLN A 29 -5.59 -21.24 -3.01
C GLN A 29 -4.37 -20.41 -3.42
N TRP A 30 -3.24 -21.07 -3.64
CA TRP A 30 -2.08 -20.43 -4.26
C TRP A 30 -1.59 -21.18 -5.48
N SER A 31 -0.78 -20.48 -6.28
CA SER A 31 -0.16 -21.07 -7.46
C SER A 31 0.70 -22.28 -7.10
N SER A 32 0.83 -23.22 -8.03
CA SER A 32 1.74 -24.38 -7.91
C SER A 32 3.22 -24.01 -7.69
N ARG A 33 3.56 -22.72 -7.81
CA ARG A 33 4.91 -22.17 -7.61
C ARG A 33 5.21 -21.87 -6.13
N ALA A 34 4.21 -21.85 -5.25
CA ALA A 34 4.38 -21.58 -3.83
C ALA A 34 5.08 -22.77 -3.14
N THR A 35 6.24 -22.52 -2.51
CA THR A 35 7.00 -23.55 -1.77
C THR A 35 7.03 -23.22 -0.28
N LEU A 36 7.27 -24.22 0.58
CA LEU A 36 7.49 -23.98 2.01
C LEU A 36 8.55 -22.89 2.27
N ALA A 37 9.62 -22.85 1.47
CA ALA A 37 10.68 -21.84 1.56
C ALA A 37 10.18 -20.41 1.24
N SER A 38 9.17 -20.25 0.39
CA SER A 38 8.52 -18.95 0.12
C SER A 38 7.85 -18.40 1.38
N PHE A 39 7.29 -19.28 2.21
CA PHE A 39 6.58 -18.93 3.45
C PHE A 39 7.54 -18.79 4.64
N GLU A 40 8.62 -19.57 4.73
CA GLU A 40 9.59 -19.46 5.84
C GLU A 40 10.37 -18.13 5.84
N ASN A 41 10.56 -17.53 4.66
CA ASN A 41 11.25 -16.24 4.51
C ASN A 41 10.29 -15.03 4.47
N SER A 42 9.02 -15.21 4.84
CA SER A 42 8.04 -14.13 4.78
C SER A 42 8.31 -13.06 5.87
N GLU A 43 8.74 -11.88 5.43
CA GLU A 43 8.79 -10.60 6.18
C GLU A 43 7.40 -10.19 6.76
N PRO A 44 7.30 -9.18 7.66
CA PRO A 44 6.09 -8.79 8.39
C PRO A 44 4.90 -8.26 7.56
N GLY A 45 4.87 -8.46 6.24
CA GLY A 45 3.90 -7.91 5.29
C GLY A 45 2.44 -8.29 5.57
N LEU A 46 2.17 -9.31 6.39
CA LEU A 46 0.81 -9.63 6.85
C LEU A 46 0.18 -8.52 7.73
N SER A 47 1.02 -7.67 8.32
CA SER A 47 0.59 -6.54 9.15
C SER A 47 0.27 -5.29 8.33
N ASP A 48 0.86 -5.15 7.14
CA ASP A 48 0.71 -3.97 6.28
C ASP A 48 -0.49 -4.16 5.33
N ARG A 49 -1.68 -4.01 5.91
CA ARG A 49 -2.96 -4.18 5.21
C ARG A 49 -3.54 -2.83 4.83
N GLN A 50 -4.01 -2.73 3.60
CA GLN A 50 -4.72 -1.56 3.09
C GLN A 50 -6.21 -1.83 3.00
N PHE A 51 -7.04 -0.78 3.12
CA PHE A 51 -8.48 -0.88 2.89
C PHE A 51 -8.84 0.01 1.71
N VAL A 52 -9.26 -0.60 0.61
CA VAL A 52 -9.54 0.08 -0.65
C VAL A 52 -10.83 -0.48 -1.20
N HIS A 53 -11.78 0.40 -1.50
CA HIS A 53 -13.03 0.07 -2.17
C HIS A 53 -13.80 -1.11 -1.53
N GLY A 54 -13.91 -1.14 -0.19
CA GLY A 54 -14.61 -2.21 0.53
C GLY A 54 -13.83 -3.52 0.65
N CYS A 55 -12.59 -3.58 0.17
CA CYS A 55 -11.73 -4.75 0.26
C CYS A 55 -10.53 -4.47 1.17
N PHE A 56 -10.12 -5.51 1.91
CA PHE A 56 -8.81 -5.51 2.55
C PHE A 56 -7.78 -6.13 1.63
N CYS A 57 -6.64 -5.46 1.49
CA CYS A 57 -5.59 -5.80 0.52
C CYS A 57 -4.28 -6.09 1.26
N TRP A 58 -3.61 -7.19 0.88
CA TRP A 58 -2.27 -7.55 1.35
C TRP A 58 -1.35 -7.85 0.17
N GLN A 59 -0.22 -7.16 0.12
CA GLN A 59 0.82 -7.44 -0.87
C GLN A 59 1.69 -8.59 -0.35
N LEU A 60 1.53 -9.76 -0.94
CA LEU A 60 2.28 -10.98 -0.63
C LEU A 60 3.45 -11.09 -1.61
N HIS A 61 4.50 -10.27 -1.41
CA HIS A 61 5.67 -10.24 -2.29
C HIS A 61 6.34 -11.61 -2.46
N PHE A 62 6.31 -12.46 -1.43
CA PHE A 62 6.88 -13.81 -1.51
C PHE A 62 6.11 -14.78 -2.44
N LEU A 63 4.91 -14.39 -2.90
CA LEU A 63 4.12 -15.10 -3.90
C LEU A 63 3.94 -14.29 -5.20
N ASP A 64 4.45 -13.07 -5.26
CA ASP A 64 4.13 -12.09 -6.31
C ASP A 64 2.61 -11.88 -6.46
N LYS A 65 1.86 -11.84 -5.35
CA LYS A 65 0.39 -11.70 -5.37
C LYS A 65 -0.14 -10.57 -4.50
N LEU A 66 -1.24 -9.98 -4.94
CA LEU A 66 -2.10 -9.13 -4.13
C LEU A 66 -3.29 -9.97 -3.66
N LEU A 67 -3.36 -10.25 -2.36
CA LEU A 67 -4.51 -10.91 -1.75
C LEU A 67 -5.57 -9.87 -1.39
N LEU A 68 -6.81 -10.14 -1.76
CA LEU A 68 -7.98 -9.31 -1.51
C LEU A 68 -8.97 -10.10 -0.66
N LEU A 69 -9.56 -9.44 0.34
CA LEU A 69 -10.74 -9.91 1.06
C LEU A 69 -11.87 -8.90 0.85
N ASP A 70 -12.92 -9.31 0.14
CA ASP A 70 -14.14 -8.52 0.02
C ASP A 70 -14.90 -8.55 1.34
N THR A 71 -15.19 -7.39 1.92
CA THR A 71 -15.88 -7.31 3.21
C THR A 71 -17.39 -7.56 3.14
N HIS A 72 -17.99 -7.51 1.96
CA HIS A 72 -19.40 -7.81 1.74
C HIS A 72 -19.65 -9.31 1.64
N THR A 73 -18.85 -10.00 0.82
CA THR A 73 -18.98 -11.46 0.64
C THR A 73 -18.19 -12.25 1.67
N MET A 74 -17.17 -11.63 2.30
CA MET A 74 -16.19 -12.28 3.17
C MET A 74 -15.39 -13.38 2.46
N GLU A 75 -15.19 -13.22 1.15
CA GLU A 75 -14.45 -14.17 0.31
C GLU A 75 -13.07 -13.62 -0.08
N PHE A 76 -12.11 -14.54 -0.23
CA PHE A 76 -10.79 -14.22 -0.73
C PHE A 76 -10.75 -14.28 -2.26
N SER A 77 -9.97 -13.38 -2.83
CA SER A 77 -9.52 -13.45 -4.22
C SER A 77 -8.10 -12.94 -4.31
N ASP A 78 -7.42 -13.23 -5.40
CA ASP A 78 -6.05 -12.81 -5.61
C ASP A 78 -5.81 -12.38 -7.06
N VAL A 79 -4.84 -11.48 -7.24
CA VAL A 79 -4.32 -11.09 -8.55
C VAL A 79 -2.80 -11.05 -8.51
N ASP A 80 -2.17 -11.36 -9.64
CA ASP A 80 -0.72 -11.29 -9.74
C ASP A 80 -0.27 -9.82 -9.60
N LEU A 81 0.82 -9.62 -8.87
CA LEU A 81 1.52 -8.33 -8.84
C LEU A 81 2.24 -8.12 -10.17
N PRO A 82 2.42 -6.86 -10.60
CA PRO A 82 3.23 -6.60 -11.78
C PRO A 82 4.66 -7.16 -11.54
N PRO A 83 5.29 -7.77 -12.56
CA PRO A 83 6.64 -8.31 -12.42
C PRO A 83 7.58 -7.23 -11.91
N ASP A 84 8.33 -7.56 -10.85
CA ASP A 84 9.27 -6.63 -10.24
C ASP A 84 10.43 -6.37 -11.22
N HIS A 85 10.33 -5.26 -11.95
CA HIS A 85 11.34 -4.93 -12.97
C HIS A 85 12.61 -4.33 -12.36
N ARG A 86 12.60 -3.90 -11.09
CA ARG A 86 13.70 -3.09 -10.55
C ARG A 86 13.93 -3.17 -9.04
N GLY A 87 13.39 -4.17 -8.35
CA GLY A 87 13.72 -4.42 -6.95
C GLY A 87 13.14 -3.38 -5.99
N MET A 88 12.25 -3.84 -5.12
CA MET A 88 12.03 -3.25 -3.79
C MET A 88 11.50 -1.81 -3.70
N GLY A 89 10.55 -1.45 -4.56
CA GLY A 89 9.64 -0.34 -4.25
C GLY A 89 8.50 -0.81 -3.34
N ARG A 90 8.41 -0.34 -2.09
CA ARG A 90 7.12 -0.37 -1.36
C ARG A 90 6.07 0.25 -2.27
N SER A 91 5.00 -0.48 -2.58
CA SER A 91 3.88 0.01 -3.38
C SER A 91 2.67 0.23 -2.48
N VAL A 92 1.72 1.05 -2.93
CA VAL A 92 0.43 1.21 -2.27
C VAL A 92 -0.69 0.96 -3.24
N ILE A 93 -1.71 0.23 -2.79
CA ILE A 93 -2.97 0.08 -3.51
C ILE A 93 -3.82 1.32 -3.24
N VAL A 94 -4.39 1.85 -4.31
CA VAL A 94 -5.21 3.06 -4.32
C VAL A 94 -6.53 2.79 -5.02
N GLU A 95 -7.53 3.63 -4.75
CA GLU A 95 -8.74 3.65 -5.57
C GLU A 95 -8.43 4.38 -6.89
N ALA A 96 -8.69 3.70 -8.01
CA ALA A 96 -8.59 4.28 -9.34
C ALA A 96 -9.95 4.77 -9.84
N SER A 97 -9.96 5.38 -11.02
CA SER A 97 -11.21 5.76 -11.69
C SER A 97 -12.12 4.54 -11.91
N GLU A 98 -13.43 4.80 -11.89
CA GLU A 98 -14.47 3.79 -12.15
C GLU A 98 -14.50 2.64 -11.12
N GLY A 99 -14.02 2.87 -9.89
CA GLY A 99 -14.04 1.87 -8.81
C GLY A 99 -13.02 0.74 -8.99
N LYS A 100 -12.05 0.91 -9.90
CA LYS A 100 -10.98 -0.07 -10.12
C LYS A 100 -9.89 0.06 -9.05
N LEU A 101 -9.08 -0.98 -8.91
CA LEU A 101 -7.86 -0.90 -8.11
C LEU A 101 -6.74 -0.24 -8.92
N GLY A 102 -6.08 0.73 -8.31
CA GLY A 102 -4.83 1.30 -8.78
C GLY A 102 -3.67 0.90 -7.88
N MET A 103 -2.46 1.07 -8.38
CA MET A 103 -1.22 0.87 -7.64
C MET A 103 -0.27 2.03 -7.92
N LEU A 104 0.35 2.54 -6.87
CA LEU A 104 1.46 3.48 -6.97
C LEU A 104 2.72 2.82 -6.44
N THR A 105 3.69 2.63 -7.32
CA THR A 105 4.97 1.99 -7.02
C THR A 105 6.09 2.99 -7.17
N LYS A 106 6.93 3.12 -6.15
CA LYS A 106 8.12 3.95 -6.23
C LYS A 106 9.27 3.21 -6.91
N TRP A 107 10.07 3.92 -7.70
CA TRP A 107 11.28 3.38 -8.31
C TRP A 107 12.33 4.48 -8.58
N TYR A 108 13.57 4.06 -8.85
CA TYR A 108 14.73 4.91 -9.14
C TYR A 108 15.36 4.51 -10.48
N ASP A 109 15.92 5.47 -11.21
CA ASP A 109 16.42 5.25 -12.58
C ASP A 109 17.66 4.33 -12.64
N GLN A 110 18.65 4.53 -11.75
CA GLN A 110 19.95 3.86 -11.79
C GLN A 110 20.53 3.48 -10.40
N ASP A 111 19.74 3.15 -9.38
CA ASP A 111 20.24 2.76 -8.03
C ASP A 111 21.40 3.61 -7.44
N THR A 112 21.61 4.85 -7.89
CA THR A 112 22.64 5.74 -7.35
C THR A 112 22.03 6.74 -6.37
N GLU A 113 22.86 7.25 -5.45
CA GLU A 113 22.39 8.14 -4.39
C GLU A 113 21.79 9.47 -4.89
N ASN A 114 21.98 9.78 -6.17
CA ASN A 114 21.56 11.03 -6.78
C ASN A 114 20.35 10.90 -7.71
N ASP A 115 19.77 9.71 -7.84
CA ASP A 115 18.77 9.45 -8.86
C ASP A 115 17.43 10.14 -8.61
N PRO A 116 16.74 10.53 -9.69
CA PRO A 116 15.38 11.00 -9.60
C PRO A 116 14.47 9.86 -9.11
N LEU A 117 13.61 10.18 -8.15
CA LEU A 117 12.55 9.30 -7.70
C LEU A 117 11.33 9.47 -8.61
N TRP A 118 10.73 8.35 -8.99
CA TRP A 118 9.49 8.31 -9.75
C TRP A 118 8.43 7.50 -9.02
N LEU A 119 7.17 7.86 -9.23
CA LEU A 119 6.01 7.03 -8.89
C LEU A 119 5.36 6.56 -10.18
N THR A 120 5.29 5.25 -10.38
CA THR A 120 4.53 4.65 -11.47
C THR A 120 3.12 4.36 -11.00
N TYR A 121 2.15 4.89 -11.75
CA TYR A 121 0.73 4.62 -11.58
C TYR A 121 0.28 3.54 -12.56
N SER A 122 -0.30 2.48 -12.03
CA SER A 122 -0.87 1.37 -12.78
C SER A 122 -2.30 1.08 -12.33
N VAL A 123 -3.14 0.61 -13.25
CA VAL A 123 -4.55 0.27 -12.99
C VAL A 123 -4.80 -1.18 -13.33
N LEU A 124 -5.54 -1.87 -12.45
CA LEU A 124 -5.95 -3.25 -12.64
C LEU A 124 -7.13 -3.30 -13.63
N ARG A 125 -6.95 -4.02 -14.74
CA ARG A 125 -8.00 -4.26 -15.75
C ARG A 125 -7.90 -5.71 -16.22
N ASN A 126 -9.02 -6.44 -16.19
CA ASN A 126 -9.07 -7.86 -16.58
C ASN A 126 -8.00 -8.73 -15.87
N ASN A 127 -7.86 -8.55 -14.55
CA ASN A 127 -6.88 -9.23 -13.69
C ASN A 127 -5.41 -9.01 -14.08
N GLN A 128 -5.10 -7.94 -14.81
CA GLN A 128 -3.74 -7.56 -15.20
C GLN A 128 -3.49 -6.08 -14.89
N TRP A 129 -2.28 -5.77 -14.45
CA TRP A 129 -1.87 -4.39 -14.19
C TRP A 129 -1.42 -3.71 -15.48
N HIS A 130 -2.01 -2.56 -15.78
CA HIS A 130 -1.67 -1.73 -16.93
C HIS A 130 -1.02 -0.44 -16.45
N TRP A 131 0.16 -0.13 -16.99
CA TRP A 131 0.82 1.15 -16.76
C TRP A 131 -0.01 2.29 -17.35
N GLU A 132 -0.17 3.38 -16.62
CA GLU A 132 -0.90 4.58 -17.06
C GLU A 132 0.00 5.81 -17.13
N LYS A 133 0.83 6.02 -16.11
CA LYS A 133 1.62 7.25 -15.98
C LYS A 133 2.81 7.10 -15.03
N ASP A 134 3.91 7.74 -15.36
CA ASP A 134 5.01 8.00 -14.41
C ASP A 134 4.96 9.44 -13.92
N ILE A 135 5.11 9.60 -12.61
CA ILE A 135 5.02 10.88 -11.91
C ILE A 135 6.42 11.22 -11.36
N PRO A 136 7.07 12.27 -11.86
CA PRO A 136 8.37 12.68 -11.35
C PRO A 136 8.19 13.27 -9.96
N MET A 137 8.99 12.81 -9.00
CA MET A 137 8.97 13.37 -7.66
C MET A 137 9.94 14.55 -7.55
N PRO A 138 9.56 15.66 -6.90
CA PRO A 138 10.45 16.80 -6.67
C PRO A 138 11.49 16.54 -5.56
N VAL A 139 11.68 15.27 -5.18
CA VAL A 139 12.55 14.82 -4.09
C VAL A 139 13.27 13.54 -4.52
N LYS A 140 14.39 13.23 -3.89
CA LYS A 140 15.19 12.04 -4.21
C LYS A 140 14.89 10.84 -3.34
N ARG A 141 14.27 11.03 -2.17
CA ARG A 141 13.94 9.95 -1.22
C ARG A 141 12.58 10.16 -0.61
N ALA A 142 11.73 9.12 -0.71
CA ALA A 142 10.41 9.11 -0.10
C ALA A 142 10.02 7.73 0.46
N ILE A 143 9.19 7.78 1.49
CA ILE A 143 8.53 6.64 2.10
C ILE A 143 7.03 6.82 1.90
N LEU A 144 6.37 5.81 1.33
CA LEU A 144 4.91 5.79 1.23
C LEU A 144 4.32 5.60 2.63
N VAL A 145 3.41 6.49 3.03
CA VAL A 145 2.85 6.51 4.39
C VAL A 145 1.46 5.85 4.41
N GLY A 146 0.62 6.20 3.45
CA GLY A 146 -0.74 5.67 3.35
C GLY A 146 -1.64 6.52 2.48
N VAL A 147 -2.86 6.05 2.29
CA VAL A 147 -3.85 6.63 1.38
C VAL A 147 -5.10 6.98 2.16
N ALA A 148 -5.60 8.20 1.99
CA ALA A 148 -6.87 8.62 2.56
C ALA A 148 -7.46 9.84 1.85
N GLY A 149 -8.79 9.94 1.83
CA GLY A 149 -9.49 11.12 1.33
C GLY A 149 -9.19 11.47 -0.13
N GLY A 150 -8.80 10.49 -0.95
CA GLY A 150 -8.39 10.71 -2.34
C GLY A 150 -6.93 11.13 -2.53
N TYR A 151 -6.11 11.08 -1.48
CA TYR A 151 -4.69 11.44 -1.53
C TYR A 151 -3.79 10.31 -1.01
N LEU A 152 -2.65 10.12 -1.66
CA LEU A 152 -1.51 9.39 -1.11
C LEU A 152 -0.60 10.37 -0.37
N LEU A 153 -0.21 10.05 0.86
CA LEU A 153 0.78 10.80 1.63
C LEU A 153 2.15 10.12 1.57
N LEU A 154 3.19 10.92 1.33
CA LEU A 154 4.59 10.48 1.32
C LEU A 154 5.39 11.28 2.33
N HIS A 155 6.17 10.59 3.16
CA HIS A 155 7.19 11.21 3.99
C HIS A 155 8.46 11.34 3.16
N VAL A 156 9.00 12.55 3.09
CA VAL A 156 10.13 12.86 2.21
C VAL A 156 11.35 13.32 2.98
N LEU A 157 12.51 12.97 2.43
CA LEU A 157 13.81 13.51 2.81
C LEU A 157 14.38 14.23 1.59
N TYR A 158 14.70 15.51 1.75
CA TYR A 158 15.22 16.32 0.65
C TYR A 158 16.25 17.34 1.12
N THR A 159 17.12 17.74 0.20
CA THR A 159 18.09 18.83 0.40
C THR A 159 17.66 20.03 -0.44
N THR A 160 17.93 21.24 0.03
CA THR A 160 17.68 22.47 -0.72
C THR A 160 18.98 22.98 -1.34
N PRO A 161 18.98 23.55 -2.56
CA PRO A 161 20.21 24.04 -3.20
C PRO A 161 20.97 25.10 -2.40
N SER A 162 20.28 25.83 -1.51
CA SER A 162 20.81 26.97 -0.75
C SER A 162 21.26 26.63 0.68
N GLN A 163 21.00 25.42 1.17
CA GLN A 163 21.38 24.97 2.52
C GLN A 163 21.71 23.47 2.46
N GLU A 164 22.92 23.11 2.88
CA GLU A 164 23.38 21.72 3.04
C GLU A 164 22.58 20.93 4.11
N ASP A 165 21.64 21.58 4.81
CA ASP A 165 20.79 20.97 5.82
C ASP A 165 19.72 20.04 5.22
N LEU A 166 19.64 18.82 5.73
CA LEU A 166 18.56 17.87 5.47
C LEU A 166 17.22 18.45 5.93
N LYS A 167 16.25 18.51 5.02
CA LYS A 167 14.87 18.91 5.29
C LYS A 167 13.94 17.70 5.26
N PHE A 168 12.87 17.81 6.03
CA PHE A 168 11.85 16.78 6.19
C PHE A 168 10.49 17.37 5.84
N GLY A 169 9.60 16.54 5.32
CA GLY A 169 8.26 17.00 4.98
C GLY A 169 7.34 15.88 4.58
N TYR A 170 6.12 16.28 4.25
CA TYR A 170 5.13 15.43 3.61
C TYR A 170 4.79 16.00 2.25
N PHE A 171 4.75 15.12 1.25
CA PHE A 171 4.12 15.38 -0.02
C PHE A 171 2.80 14.62 -0.11
N SER A 172 1.81 15.23 -0.74
CA SER A 172 0.57 14.57 -1.13
C SER A 172 0.53 14.36 -2.63
N VAL A 173 -0.04 13.24 -3.06
CA VAL A 173 -0.39 12.97 -4.46
C VAL A 173 -1.89 12.88 -4.54
N ASP A 174 -2.51 13.78 -5.29
CA ASP A 174 -3.94 13.71 -5.62
C ASP A 174 -4.18 12.50 -6.52
N LEU A 175 -5.00 11.55 -6.11
CA LEU A 175 -5.20 10.29 -6.86
C LEU A 175 -6.04 10.48 -8.12
N LYS A 176 -6.81 11.58 -8.22
CA LYS A 176 -7.63 11.90 -9.40
C LYS A 176 -6.81 12.60 -10.47
N THR A 177 -5.96 13.55 -10.08
CA THR A 177 -5.18 14.37 -11.02
C THR A 177 -3.73 13.89 -11.18
N LEU A 178 -3.26 13.07 -10.24
CA LEU A 178 -1.87 12.62 -10.11
C LEU A 178 -0.89 13.78 -9.95
N GLN A 179 -1.36 14.89 -9.39
CA GLN A 179 -0.53 16.05 -9.08
C GLN A 179 0.14 15.89 -7.71
N VAL A 180 1.39 16.33 -7.65
CA VAL A 180 2.25 16.23 -6.47
C VAL A 180 2.36 17.60 -5.82
N GLU A 181 2.08 17.69 -4.53
CA GLU A 181 2.13 18.94 -3.77
C GLU A 181 2.85 18.76 -2.45
N LEU A 182 3.53 19.80 -2.00
CA LEU A 182 4.10 19.85 -0.65
C LEU A 182 2.96 20.06 0.36
N PHE A 183 2.61 19.00 1.09
CA PHE A 183 1.55 19.03 2.09
C PHE A 183 1.99 19.74 3.37
N ALA A 184 3.18 19.41 3.88
CA ALA A 184 3.71 20.01 5.11
C ALA A 184 5.24 19.97 5.18
N ARG A 185 5.84 20.98 5.81
CA ARG A 185 7.27 20.94 6.20
C ARG A 185 7.39 20.51 7.65
N LEU A 186 8.42 19.72 7.93
CA LEU A 186 8.74 19.26 9.27
C LEU A 186 10.07 19.88 9.72
N SER A 187 10.15 20.23 11.00
CA SER A 187 11.37 20.73 11.62
C SER A 187 12.37 19.64 11.98
N LYS A 188 11.92 18.37 12.04
CA LYS A 188 12.75 17.20 12.37
C LYS A 188 12.25 15.95 11.68
N ALA A 189 13.12 14.94 11.56
CA ALA A 189 12.74 13.60 11.16
C ALA A 189 11.71 13.04 12.15
N ILE A 190 10.62 12.48 11.62
CA ILE A 190 9.66 11.69 12.39
C ILE A 190 9.73 10.27 11.84
N SER A 191 9.73 9.27 12.71
CA SER A 191 9.55 7.88 12.28
C SER A 191 8.22 7.78 11.55
N ALA A 192 8.22 7.30 10.31
CA ALA A 192 7.00 7.16 9.51
C ALA A 192 5.99 6.28 10.28
N GLY A 193 4.93 6.91 10.80
CA GLY A 193 3.78 6.22 11.36
C GLY A 193 2.79 5.83 10.26
N HIS A 194 1.75 5.08 10.62
CA HIS A 194 0.65 4.80 9.69
C HIS A 194 -0.24 6.03 9.55
N LEU A 195 -0.70 6.31 8.33
CA LEU A 195 -1.69 7.37 8.11
C LEU A 195 -3.00 6.98 8.79
N TYR A 196 -3.47 7.84 9.70
CA TYR A 196 -4.81 7.76 10.25
C TYR A 196 -5.63 8.93 9.70
N ALA A 197 -6.74 8.62 9.06
CA ALA A 197 -7.64 9.61 8.50
C ALA A 197 -9.08 9.29 8.88
N GLY A 198 -9.85 10.36 9.11
CA GLY A 198 -11.21 10.27 9.65
C GLY A 198 -11.24 10.43 11.17
N PHE A 199 -12.46 10.55 11.69
CA PHE A 199 -12.70 10.59 13.13
C PHE A 199 -12.77 9.15 13.67
N PRO A 200 -12.30 8.89 14.90
CA PRO A 200 -12.61 7.62 15.56
C PRO A 200 -14.13 7.46 15.67
N PRO A 201 -14.66 6.24 15.73
CA PRO A 201 -16.11 6.00 15.80
C PRO A 201 -16.84 6.80 16.88
N SER A 202 -16.17 7.17 17.97
CA SER A 202 -16.70 8.00 19.05
C SER A 202 -16.84 9.49 18.71
N LEU A 203 -16.13 9.96 17.68
CA LEU A 203 -16.11 11.34 17.19
C LEU A 203 -16.69 11.45 15.77
N SER A 204 -17.10 10.33 15.16
CA SER A 204 -17.83 10.35 13.90
C SER A 204 -19.24 10.89 14.12
N PRO A 205 -19.75 11.77 13.23
CA PRO A 205 -21.16 12.16 13.29
C PRO A 205 -22.04 10.91 13.15
N PRO A 206 -23.21 10.86 13.83
CA PRO A 206 -24.10 9.71 13.76
C PRO A 206 -24.47 9.44 12.30
N THR A 207 -24.24 8.21 11.86
CA THR A 207 -24.66 7.74 10.53
C THR A 207 -26.19 7.72 10.50
N ILE A 208 -26.81 8.50 9.60
CA ILE A 208 -28.27 8.55 9.36
C ILE A 208 -28.70 7.29 8.60
#